data_AF-A0A838IPL2-F1
#
_entry.id   AF-A0A838IPL2-F1
#
_cell.length_a   1.000
_cell.length_b   1.000
_cell.length_c   1.000
_cell.angle_alpha   90.00
_cell.angle_beta   90.00
_cell.angle_gamma   90.00
#
_symmetry.space_group_name_H-M   'P 1'
#
loop_
_entity.id
_entity.type
_entity.pdbx_description
1 polymer ?
#
loop_
_entity_poly.entity_id
_entity_poly.type
_entity_poly.pdbx_seq_one_letter_code
_entity_poly.pdbx_strand_id
1 'polypeptide(L)'
;MREEIHAEAKLRLYLVETPEGQLVVEIESDAGGPDLSVEDEVVVVVDGQARSVEAQSARAARAVVGAVSALEDRPFELMVRVHEFFEGWDFNTDEE
;
A
#
# COMPACT_ATOMS: atom_id res chain seq x y z
N MET A 1 11.83 -5.22 6.24
CA MET A 1 11.41 -4.01 6.97
C MET A 1 9.87 -3.96 6.99
N ARG A 2 9.23 -3.40 8.03
CA ARG A 2 7.79 -3.12 8.06
C ARG A 2 7.57 -1.74 8.69
N GLU A 3 7.00 -0.83 7.92
CA GLU A 3 6.74 0.55 8.30
C GLU A 3 5.24 0.82 8.22
N GLU A 4 4.67 1.46 9.23
CA GLU A 4 3.26 1.86 9.25
C GLU A 4 3.12 3.24 8.63
N ILE A 5 2.39 3.34 7.52
CA ILE A 5 2.17 4.60 6.78
C ILE A 5 0.80 5.21 7.08
N HIS A 6 -0.13 4.40 7.60
CA HIS A 6 -1.44 4.83 8.04
C HIS A 6 -1.98 3.89 9.12
N ALA A 7 -2.56 4.45 10.17
CA ALA A 7 -3.30 3.69 11.17
C ALA A 7 -4.46 4.52 11.74
N GLU A 8 -5.66 4.24 11.24
CA GLU A 8 -6.90 4.72 11.83
C GLU A 8 -7.79 3.52 12.20
N ALA A 9 -8.68 3.70 13.18
CA ALA A 9 -9.37 2.66 13.97
C ALA A 9 -9.87 1.38 13.24
N LYS A 10 -10.05 1.41 11.92
CA LYS A 10 -10.55 0.29 11.11
C LYS A 10 -9.69 -0.07 9.90
N LEU A 11 -8.67 0.72 9.58
CA LEU A 11 -7.82 0.56 8.40
C LEU A 11 -6.38 0.85 8.75
N ARG A 12 -5.48 -0.06 8.39
CA ARG A 12 -4.04 0.11 8.55
C ARG A 12 -3.33 -0.20 7.26
N LEU A 13 -2.30 0.58 6.96
CA LEU A 13 -1.48 0.45 5.77
C LEU A 13 -0.02 0.34 6.20
N TYR A 14 0.66 -0.65 5.65
CA TYR A 14 2.06 -0.89 5.92
C TYR A 14 2.87 -0.96 4.63
N LEU A 15 4.07 -0.40 4.62
CA LEU A 15 5.09 -0.72 3.65
C LEU A 15 5.97 -1.83 4.19
N VAL A 16 6.07 -2.92 3.43
CA VAL A 16 6.83 -4.11 3.81
C VAL A 16 7.83 -4.48 2.74
N GLU A 17 9.08 -4.63 3.15
CA GLU A 17 10.11 -5.25 2.31
C GLU A 17 10.06 -6.76 2.51
N THR A 18 9.82 -7.49 1.42
CA THR A 18 9.78 -8.95 1.38
C THR A 18 11.20 -9.54 1.32
N PRO A 19 11.39 -10.80 1.74
CA PRO A 19 12.67 -11.51 1.60
C PRO A 19 13.21 -11.57 0.16
N GLU A 20 12.33 -11.48 -0.84
CA GLU A 20 12.64 -11.44 -2.26
C GLU A 20 13.12 -10.07 -2.75
N GLY A 21 13.21 -9.07 -1.87
CA GLY A 21 13.66 -7.72 -2.22
C GLY A 21 12.59 -6.88 -2.91
N GLN A 22 11.31 -7.17 -2.65
CA GLN A 22 10.19 -6.36 -3.15
C GLN A 22 9.63 -5.49 -2.05
N LEU A 23 9.27 -4.25 -2.40
CA LEU A 23 8.44 -3.41 -1.55
C LEU A 23 6.97 -3.68 -1.87
N VAL A 24 6.19 -4.00 -0.84
CA VAL A 24 4.75 -4.24 -0.94
C VAL A 24 4.00 -3.32 0.00
N VAL A 25 2.80 -2.89 -0.40
CA VAL A 25 1.83 -2.31 0.52
C VAL A 25 0.95 -3.43 1.05
N GLU A 26 0.91 -3.58 2.37
CA GLU A 26 -0.03 -4.44 3.08
C GLU A 26 -1.17 -3.60 3.62
N ILE A 27 -2.39 -4.07 3.40
CA ILE A 27 -3.62 -3.37 3.76
C ILE A 27 -4.39 -4.28 4.70
N GLU A 28 -4.63 -3.80 5.92
CA GLU A 28 -5.35 -4.53 6.95
C GLU A 28 -6.62 -3.79 7.32
N SER A 29 -7.73 -4.52 7.39
CA SER A 29 -9.04 -3.99 7.81
C SER A 29 -9.54 -4.72 9.04
N ASP A 30 -9.95 -3.95 10.04
CA ASP A 30 -10.46 -4.46 11.32
C ASP A 30 -11.98 -4.74 11.24
N ALA A 31 -12.55 -5.28 12.33
CA ALA A 31 -14.00 -5.55 12.36
C ALA A 31 -14.83 -4.27 12.16
N GLY A 32 -15.68 -4.26 11.14
CA GLY A 32 -16.49 -3.10 10.77
C GLY A 32 -15.76 -2.06 9.91
N GLY A 33 -14.56 -2.38 9.41
CA GLY A 33 -13.87 -1.70 8.32
C GLY A 33 -14.31 -2.19 6.93
N PRO A 34 -13.64 -1.71 5.86
CA PRO A 34 -13.95 -2.06 4.47
C PRO A 34 -13.66 -3.54 4.17
N ASP A 35 -14.40 -4.11 3.20
CA ASP A 35 -14.17 -5.48 2.72
C ASP A 35 -13.12 -5.46 1.60
N LEU A 36 -11.90 -5.88 1.94
CA LEU A 36 -10.76 -5.85 1.04
C LEU A 36 -10.79 -6.96 -0.03
N SER A 37 -11.77 -7.86 -0.01
CA SER A 37 -11.93 -8.92 -1.01
C SER A 37 -12.66 -8.48 -2.27
N VAL A 38 -13.22 -7.28 -2.28
CA VAL A 38 -13.93 -6.71 -3.43
C VAL A 38 -12.92 -5.99 -4.33
N GLU A 39 -12.87 -6.40 -5.61
CA GLU A 39 -11.87 -5.95 -6.58
C GLU A 39 -11.82 -4.42 -6.76
N ASP A 40 -12.98 -3.75 -6.77
CA ASP A 40 -13.09 -2.30 -6.95
C ASP A 40 -12.94 -1.48 -5.64
N GLU A 41 -12.82 -2.12 -4.48
CA GLU A 41 -12.72 -1.41 -3.20
C GLU A 41 -11.31 -0.92 -2.92
N VAL A 42 -10.29 -1.61 -3.45
CA VAL A 42 -8.88 -1.32 -3.17
C VAL A 42 -8.16 -0.95 -4.46
N VAL A 43 -7.63 0.27 -4.51
CA VAL A 43 -6.81 0.73 -5.64
C VAL A 43 -5.47 1.19 -5.08
N VAL A 44 -4.40 0.64 -5.63
CA VAL A 44 -3.03 1.06 -5.33
C VAL A 44 -2.41 1.61 -6.60
N VAL A 45 -1.86 2.80 -6.54
CA VAL A 45 -1.20 3.47 -7.66
C VAL A 45 0.21 3.84 -7.24
N VAL A 46 1.18 3.57 -8.10
CA VAL A 46 2.58 3.93 -7.90
C VAL A 46 3.07 4.70 -9.11
N ASP A 47 3.56 5.92 -8.92
CA ASP A 47 3.97 6.83 -10.00
C ASP A 47 2.90 6.97 -11.11
N GLY A 48 1.65 7.16 -10.70
CA GLY A 48 0.51 7.26 -11.62
C GLY A 48 0.10 5.95 -12.31
N GLN A 49 0.74 4.81 -12.00
CA GLN A 49 0.40 3.50 -12.56
C GLN A 49 -0.33 2.62 -11.54
N ALA A 50 -1.53 2.15 -11.90
CA ALA A 50 -2.26 1.19 -11.08
C ALA A 50 -1.46 -0.12 -10.93
N ARG A 51 -1.40 -0.63 -9.70
CA ARG A 51 -0.81 -1.92 -9.34
C ARG A 51 -1.90 -2.94 -9.10
N SER A 52 -1.63 -4.18 -9.47
CA SER A 52 -2.53 -5.29 -9.15
C SER A 52 -2.56 -5.52 -7.64
N VAL A 53 -3.76 -5.48 -7.08
CA VAL A 53 -4.03 -5.81 -5.69
C VAL A 53 -4.42 -7.27 -5.60
N GLU A 54 -3.75 -8.02 -4.74
CA GLU A 54 -4.12 -9.38 -4.39
C GLU A 54 -4.84 -9.37 -3.04
N ALA A 55 -6.16 -9.58 -3.09
CA ALA A 55 -6.94 -9.80 -1.89
C ALA A 55 -6.66 -11.19 -1.31
N GLN A 56 -6.19 -11.24 -0.07
CA GLN A 56 -5.97 -12.49 0.66
C GLN A 56 -7.21 -12.91 1.44
N SER A 57 -7.99 -11.93 1.91
CA SER A 57 -9.27 -12.12 2.59
C SER A 57 -10.07 -10.81 2.60
N ALA A 58 -11.28 -10.82 3.18
CA ALA A 58 -12.05 -9.61 3.42
C ALA A 58 -11.34 -8.58 4.33
N ARG A 59 -10.26 -8.97 5.02
CA ARG A 59 -9.53 -8.15 5.99
C ARG A 59 -8.06 -7.92 5.66
N ALA A 60 -7.57 -8.52 4.58
CA ALA A 60 -6.17 -8.42 4.19
C ALA A 60 -6.02 -8.38 2.67
N ALA A 61 -5.29 -7.41 2.17
CA ALA A 61 -4.89 -7.31 0.78
C ALA A 61 -3.44 -6.84 0.67
N ARG A 62 -2.78 -7.15 -0.46
CA ARG A 62 -1.42 -6.70 -0.74
C ARG A 62 -1.29 -6.20 -2.17
N ALA A 63 -0.41 -5.24 -2.41
CA ALA A 63 0.00 -4.88 -3.76
C ALA A 63 1.51 -4.66 -3.83
N VAL A 64 2.12 -5.09 -4.94
CA VAL A 64 3.54 -4.89 -5.17
C VAL A 64 3.77 -3.45 -5.63
N VAL A 65 4.60 -2.72 -4.89
CA VAL A 65 5.01 -1.36 -5.24
C VAL A 65 6.11 -1.42 -6.30
N GLY A 66 7.14 -2.23 -6.05
CA GLY A 66 8.28 -2.43 -6.94
C GLY A 66 9.42 -3.20 -6.26
N ALA A 67 10.56 -3.32 -6.95
CA ALA A 67 11.79 -3.83 -6.33
C ALA A 67 12.41 -2.74 -5.44
N VAL A 68 12.87 -3.10 -4.25
CA VAL A 68 13.49 -2.14 -3.31
C VAL A 68 14.68 -1.42 -3.95
N SER A 69 15.54 -2.18 -4.63
CA SER A 69 16.70 -1.65 -5.36
C SER A 69 16.38 -0.69 -6.50
N ALA A 70 15.13 -0.64 -6.98
CA ALA A 70 14.70 0.33 -7.98
C ALA A 70 14.00 1.55 -7.37
N LEU A 71 13.66 1.49 -6.08
CA LEU A 71 12.92 2.52 -5.35
C LEU A 71 13.82 3.26 -4.36
N GLU A 72 14.87 2.64 -3.82
CA GLU A 72 15.79 3.29 -2.87
C GLU A 72 16.57 4.46 -3.49
N ASP A 73 16.85 4.39 -4.80
CA ASP A 73 17.64 5.39 -5.53
C ASP A 73 16.80 6.49 -6.20
N ARG A 74 15.47 6.52 -5.99
CA ARG A 74 14.61 7.53 -6.61
C ARG A 74 13.37 7.88 -5.78
N PRO A 75 12.84 9.09 -5.92
CA PRO A 75 11.53 9.39 -5.37
C PRO A 75 10.44 8.57 -6.08
N PHE A 76 9.40 8.24 -5.32
CA PHE A 76 8.19 7.64 -5.86
C PHE A 76 6.95 8.11 -5.09
N GLU A 77 5.83 8.19 -5.81
CA GLU A 77 4.53 8.52 -5.25
C GLU A 77 3.71 7.23 -5.07
N LEU A 78 3.15 7.02 -3.89
CA LEU A 78 2.19 5.96 -3.59
C LEU A 78 0.85 6.59 -3.30
N MET A 79 -0.19 6.19 -4.02
CA MET A 79 -1.57 6.52 -3.69
C MET A 79 -2.35 5.25 -3.39
N VAL A 80 -3.13 5.28 -2.30
CA VAL A 80 -4.00 4.18 -1.90
C VAL A 80 -5.42 4.69 -1.72
N ARG A 81 -6.36 4.04 -2.41
CA ARG A 81 -7.80 4.19 -2.17
C ARG A 81 -8.34 2.91 -1.58
N VAL A 82 -9.05 3.00 -0.46
CA VAL A 82 -9.80 1.89 0.13
C VAL A 82 -11.19 2.39 0.48
N HIS A 83 -12.22 1.94 -0.24
CA HIS A 83 -13.58 2.43 -0.06
C HIS A 83 -13.67 3.96 -0.18
N GLU A 84 -13.98 4.66 0.91
CA GLU A 84 -14.04 6.11 1.09
C GLU A 84 -12.68 6.74 1.44
N PHE A 85 -11.74 5.94 1.93
CA PHE A 85 -10.40 6.39 2.26
C PHE A 85 -9.57 6.61 0.99
N PHE A 86 -8.88 7.74 0.93
CA PHE A 86 -7.95 8.08 -0.15
C PHE A 86 -6.82 8.94 0.40
N GLU A 87 -5.59 8.45 0.29
CA GLU A 87 -4.40 9.15 0.75
C GLU A 87 -3.21 8.85 -0.17
N GLY A 88 -2.29 9.79 -0.23
CA GLY A 88 -1.06 9.70 -1.01
C GLY A 88 0.15 10.03 -0.15
N TRP A 89 1.26 9.37 -0.44
CA TRP A 89 2.55 9.55 0.22
C TRP A 89 3.65 9.69 -0.82
N ASP A 90 4.53 10.64 -0.59
CA ASP A 90 5.77 10.82 -1.32
C ASP A 90 6.90 10.20 -0.52
N PHE A 91 7.69 9.33 -1.15
CA PHE A 91 8.83 8.66 -0.53
C PHE A 91 10.11 9.00 -1.25
N ASN A 92 11.23 8.95 -0.50
CA ASN A 92 12.57 9.21 -1.02
C ASN A 92 12.66 10.55 -1.78
N THR A 93 11.82 11.51 -1.43
CA THR A 93 12.02 12.90 -1.80
C THR A 93 13.20 13.41 -1.00
N ASP A 94 14.18 14.03 -1.66
CA ASP A 94 15.18 14.86 -0.99
C ASP A 94 14.45 16.00 -0.26
N GLU A 95 13.92 15.72 0.93
CA GLU A 95 13.55 16.75 1.89
C GLU A 95 14.85 17.21 2.55
N GLU A 96 15.44 18.25 1.96
CA GLU A 96 16.42 19.12 2.64
C GLU A 96 15.82 19.80 3.88
#